data_AF-A0A4U1FK57-F1
#
_entry.id   AF-A0A4U1FK57-F1
#
_cell.length_a   1.000
_cell.length_b   1.000
_cell.length_c   1.000
_cell.angle_alpha   90.00
_cell.angle_beta   90.00
_cell.angle_gamma   90.00
#
_symmetry.space_group_name_H-M   'P 1'
#
loop_
_entity.id
_entity.type
_entity.pdbx_description
1 polymer ?
#
loop_
_entity_poly.entity_id
_entity_poly.type
_entity_poly.pdbx_seq_one_letter_code
_entity_poly.pdbx_strand_id
1 'polypeptide(L)'
;LQGPGQEGAGLRPHNRLDVVIHGCPGPPLFQGSKVLAKKELAYVPIIGWMWYFTEMVFCTRKWEQDRKTVSESLLHLRDYPEKYFFLIHCEGTRFTEKKHQISMQVAQAKGLPSLKHHLLPRTKGFAITVRSLRNVVSAVYDCTLNFRNNENPTLLGVLNGKKYHADLYVRRIPLGEVPEDEDRCAAWLHKLYQEKDALQEEYSRTGTFPGTPMVPPRRPWTLVNWLFWASLLLYPFFRFLVNMVRSGSSLTLASFVLVFFVASMGVRWMIGVTEIDKGSAYGNMDSKQKHSD
;
A
#
# COMPACT_ATOMS: atom_id res chain seq x y z
N LEU A 1 -23.89 33.18 27.28
CA LEU A 1 -24.50 31.83 27.20
C LEU A 1 -23.72 31.03 26.17
N GLN A 2 -22.75 30.28 26.67
CA GLN A 2 -21.80 29.49 25.91
C GLN A 2 -22.46 28.12 25.65
N GLY A 3 -22.83 27.85 24.39
CA GLY A 3 -23.23 26.54 23.91
C GLY A 3 -22.10 25.94 23.08
N PRO A 4 -21.81 24.63 23.18
CA PRO A 4 -20.59 24.06 22.65
C PRO A 4 -20.68 23.99 21.12
N GLY A 5 -19.75 24.65 20.44
CA GLY A 5 -19.55 24.51 19.01
C GLY A 5 -19.13 23.07 18.71
N GLN A 6 -19.92 22.39 17.89
CA GLN A 6 -19.52 21.13 17.26
C GLN A 6 -18.25 21.39 16.45
N GLU A 7 -17.09 20.99 16.98
CA GLU A 7 -15.88 20.83 16.19
C GLU A 7 -16.15 19.79 15.12
N GLY A 8 -16.19 20.26 13.87
CA GLY A 8 -16.32 19.39 12.71
C GLY A 8 -15.18 18.37 12.71
N ALA A 9 -15.56 17.10 12.84
CA ALA A 9 -14.69 15.94 12.68
C ALA A 9 -14.18 15.88 11.23
N GLY A 10 -13.13 16.66 10.95
CA GLY A 10 -12.37 16.58 9.71
C GLY A 10 -11.58 15.28 9.70
N LEU A 11 -12.01 14.32 8.88
CA LEU A 11 -11.22 13.16 8.49
C LEU A 11 -9.85 13.63 7.97
N ARG A 12 -8.80 13.48 8.79
CA ARG A 12 -7.42 13.77 8.38
C ARG A 12 -7.02 12.79 7.26
N PRO A 13 -6.29 13.24 6.24
CA PRO A 13 -5.86 12.39 5.15
C PRO A 13 -4.83 11.36 5.62
N HIS A 14 -4.86 10.25 4.90
CA HIS A 14 -4.03 9.10 5.20
C HIS A 14 -2.63 9.33 4.63
N ASN A 15 -1.72 9.77 5.49
CA ASN A 15 -0.29 9.75 5.18
C ASN A 15 0.15 8.29 5.11
N ARG A 16 0.70 7.89 3.96
CA ARG A 16 1.06 6.50 3.71
C ARG A 16 2.57 6.36 3.95
N LEU A 17 2.91 5.76 5.09
CA LEU A 17 4.28 5.41 5.44
C LEU A 17 4.61 4.01 4.92
N ASP A 18 5.49 3.92 3.94
CA ASP A 18 5.86 2.63 3.36
C ASP A 18 7.35 2.39 3.62
N VAL A 19 7.68 1.28 4.28
CA VAL A 19 9.08 0.84 4.39
C VAL A 19 9.36 -0.03 3.16
N VAL A 20 10.25 0.45 2.30
CA VAL A 20 10.64 -0.24 1.07
C VAL A 20 12.03 -0.81 1.26
N ILE A 21 12.13 -2.13 1.34
CA ILE A 21 13.40 -2.84 1.47
C ILE A 21 13.93 -3.10 0.05
N HIS A 22 15.18 -2.72 -0.25
CA HIS A 22 15.71 -2.74 -1.62
C HIS A 22 17.04 -3.47 -1.74
N GLY A 23 17.09 -4.38 -2.72
CA GLY A 23 18.32 -5.04 -3.16
C GLY A 23 19.13 -4.20 -4.16
N CYS A 24 20.25 -3.63 -3.69
CA CYS A 24 21.41 -3.16 -4.47
C CYS A 24 21.25 -1.93 -5.41
N PRO A 25 22.16 -0.92 -5.39
CA PRO A 25 21.93 0.37 -6.05
C PRO A 25 22.08 0.29 -7.58
N GLY A 26 21.04 0.68 -8.32
CA GLY A 26 21.04 0.96 -9.76
C GLY A 26 19.61 1.25 -10.26
N PRO A 27 19.40 2.10 -11.29
CA PRO A 27 18.06 2.27 -11.87
C PRO A 27 17.74 1.04 -12.74
N PRO A 28 16.52 0.46 -12.67
CA PRO A 28 15.31 1.14 -13.10
C PRO A 28 14.15 1.08 -12.09
N LEU A 29 13.25 2.05 -12.24
CA LEU A 29 12.07 2.23 -11.40
C LEU A 29 11.19 0.96 -11.39
N PHE A 30 10.99 0.36 -10.21
CA PHE A 30 10.01 -0.70 -9.88
C PHE A 30 9.97 -1.96 -10.76
N GLN A 31 11.11 -2.46 -11.26
CA GLN A 31 11.14 -3.85 -11.74
C GLN A 31 11.12 -4.79 -10.53
N GLY A 32 10.10 -5.66 -10.45
CA GLY A 32 9.99 -6.69 -9.40
C GLY A 32 9.56 -6.21 -8.01
N SER A 33 8.45 -5.50 -7.85
CA SER A 33 7.93 -5.18 -6.51
C SER A 33 7.20 -6.37 -5.87
N LYS A 34 7.70 -6.82 -4.73
CA LYS A 34 7.11 -7.83 -3.85
C LYS A 34 6.49 -7.13 -2.63
N VAL A 35 5.38 -7.64 -2.11
CA VAL A 35 4.70 -7.04 -0.96
C VAL A 35 4.14 -8.12 -0.05
N LEU A 36 4.02 -7.81 1.24
CA LEU A 36 3.20 -8.58 2.18
C LEU A 36 1.73 -8.23 1.98
N ALA A 37 1.02 -9.11 1.29
CA ALA A 37 -0.40 -8.97 0.98
C ALA A 37 -1.28 -9.80 1.93
N LYS A 38 -2.55 -9.43 2.05
CA LYS A 38 -3.52 -10.26 2.77
C LYS A 38 -3.86 -11.49 1.95
N LYS A 39 -3.99 -12.66 2.58
CA LYS A 39 -4.32 -13.92 1.89
C LYS A 39 -5.64 -13.85 1.11
N GLU A 40 -6.62 -13.09 1.60
CA GLU A 40 -7.90 -12.91 0.93
C GLU A 40 -7.74 -12.26 -0.46
N LEU A 41 -6.69 -11.47 -0.67
CA LEU A 41 -6.42 -10.83 -1.96
C LEU A 41 -5.94 -11.83 -3.02
N ALA A 42 -5.39 -12.98 -2.62
CA ALA A 42 -4.98 -14.03 -3.57
C ALA A 42 -6.18 -14.62 -4.34
N TYR A 43 -7.37 -14.61 -3.72
CA TYR A 43 -8.60 -15.15 -4.31
C TYR A 43 -9.31 -14.18 -5.25
N VAL A 44 -8.86 -12.91 -5.32
CA VAL A 44 -9.42 -11.94 -6.26
C VAL A 44 -8.98 -12.33 -7.68
N PRO A 45 -9.92 -12.59 -8.60
CA PRO A 45 -9.58 -12.97 -9.98
C PRO A 45 -8.71 -11.91 -10.64
N ILE A 46 -7.84 -12.36 -11.56
CA ILE A 46 -6.88 -11.52 -12.31
C ILE A 46 -5.79 -10.92 -11.40
N ILE A 47 -6.15 -10.01 -10.48
CA ILE A 47 -5.19 -9.29 -9.65
C ILE A 47 -4.54 -10.19 -8.60
N GLY A 48 -5.34 -10.99 -7.88
CA GLY A 48 -4.83 -11.93 -6.88
C GLY A 48 -3.97 -13.02 -7.50
N TRP A 49 -4.39 -13.52 -8.66
CA TRP A 49 -3.64 -14.52 -9.42
C TRP A 49 -2.34 -13.95 -9.99
N MET A 50 -2.38 -12.73 -10.54
CA MET A 50 -1.17 -12.01 -10.94
C MET A 50 -0.19 -11.93 -9.77
N TRP A 51 -0.65 -11.51 -8.59
CA TRP A 51 0.20 -11.40 -7.40
C TRP A 51 0.76 -12.73 -6.94
N TYR A 52 -0.02 -13.81 -7.05
CA TYR A 52 0.43 -15.17 -6.81
C TYR A 52 1.54 -15.59 -7.79
N PHE A 53 1.35 -15.36 -9.09
CA PHE A 53 2.36 -15.68 -10.10
C PHE A 53 3.60 -14.80 -10.02
N THR A 54 3.49 -13.58 -9.49
CA THR A 54 4.64 -12.73 -9.18
C THR A 54 5.27 -13.04 -7.81
N GLU A 55 4.92 -14.16 -7.18
CA GLU A 55 5.46 -14.62 -5.89
C GLU A 55 5.39 -13.55 -4.77
N MET A 56 4.26 -12.86 -4.66
CA MET A 56 3.99 -12.01 -3.49
C MET A 56 3.75 -12.86 -2.24
N VAL A 57 4.07 -12.31 -1.07
CA VAL A 57 3.96 -13.04 0.20
C VAL A 57 2.59 -12.79 0.80
N PHE A 58 1.79 -13.84 1.00
CA PHE A 58 0.43 -13.74 1.52
C PHE A 58 0.35 -14.12 3.01
N CYS A 59 -0.33 -13.28 3.81
CA CYS A 59 -0.49 -13.46 5.26
C CYS A 59 -1.96 -13.52 5.68
N THR A 60 -2.30 -14.39 6.64
CA THR A 60 -3.63 -14.54 7.27
C THR A 60 -3.83 -13.67 8.51
N ARG A 61 -2.81 -12.91 8.91
CA ARG A 61 -2.76 -12.05 10.11
C ARG A 61 -2.75 -12.81 11.43
N LYS A 62 -2.57 -14.13 11.39
CA LYS A 62 -2.37 -14.99 12.55
C LYS A 62 -0.91 -15.41 12.57
N TRP A 63 -0.16 -14.87 13.54
CA TRP A 63 1.29 -15.06 13.62
C TRP A 63 1.72 -16.53 13.58
N GLU A 64 1.02 -17.41 14.30
CA GLU A 64 1.36 -18.84 14.36
C GLU A 64 1.31 -19.53 12.98
N GLN A 65 0.36 -19.13 12.13
CA GLN A 65 0.23 -19.68 10.77
C GLN A 65 1.17 -18.97 9.79
N ASP A 66 1.30 -17.66 9.94
CA ASP A 66 2.07 -16.82 9.03
C ASP A 66 3.58 -17.00 9.20
N ARG A 67 4.07 -17.29 10.41
CA ARG A 67 5.52 -17.38 10.68
C ARG A 67 6.23 -18.36 9.74
N LYS A 68 5.67 -19.56 9.55
CA LYS A 68 6.25 -20.59 8.68
C LYS A 68 6.16 -20.17 7.21
N THR A 69 4.95 -19.83 6.76
CA THR A 69 4.68 -19.44 5.37
C THR A 69 5.50 -18.23 4.92
N VAL A 70 5.60 -17.19 5.77
CA VAL A 70 6.38 -15.99 5.49
C VAL A 70 7.87 -16.30 5.47
N SER A 71 8.38 -17.12 6.40
CA SER A 71 9.80 -17.49 6.40
C SER A 71 10.18 -18.29 5.15
N GLU A 72 9.37 -19.27 4.74
CA GLU A 72 9.58 -20.03 3.50
C GLU A 72 9.54 -19.12 2.27
N SER A 73 8.56 -18.23 2.19
CA SER A 73 8.45 -17.28 1.09
C SER A 73 9.63 -16.31 1.03
N LEU A 74 10.12 -15.82 2.17
CA LEU A 74 11.30 -14.96 2.24
C LEU A 74 12.59 -15.69 1.85
N LEU A 75 12.71 -16.98 2.16
CA LEU A 75 13.82 -17.81 1.69
C LEU A 75 13.78 -17.97 0.17
N HIS A 76 12.61 -18.18 -0.43
CA HIS A 76 12.48 -18.21 -1.90
C HIS A 76 12.86 -16.86 -2.52
N LEU A 77 12.46 -15.75 -1.90
CA LEU A 77 12.85 -14.41 -2.34
C LEU A 77 14.35 -14.15 -2.21
N ARG A 78 15.05 -14.84 -1.30
CA ARG A 78 16.50 -14.73 -1.15
C ARG A 78 17.24 -15.22 -2.40
N ASP A 79 16.73 -16.29 -3.01
CA ASP A 79 17.33 -16.95 -4.16
C ASP A 79 16.71 -16.46 -5.50
N TYR A 80 15.92 -15.38 -5.46
CA TYR A 80 15.29 -14.80 -6.64
C TYR A 80 16.35 -14.20 -7.59
N PRO A 81 16.34 -14.55 -8.89
CA PRO A 81 17.44 -14.22 -9.81
C PRO A 81 17.55 -12.72 -10.14
N GLU A 82 16.45 -11.98 -10.00
CA GLU A 82 16.40 -10.55 -10.32
C GLU A 82 16.39 -9.65 -9.08
N LYS A 83 16.73 -8.38 -9.28
CA LYS A 83 16.62 -7.37 -8.23
C LYS A 83 15.13 -7.06 -7.98
N TYR A 84 14.77 -6.92 -6.72
CA TYR A 84 13.40 -6.63 -6.31
C TYR A 84 13.33 -5.57 -5.21
N PHE A 85 12.16 -4.96 -5.12
CA PHE A 85 11.76 -4.14 -3.98
C PHE A 85 10.80 -4.95 -3.12
N PHE A 86 11.06 -5.05 -1.82
CA PHE A 86 10.16 -5.69 -0.87
C PHE A 86 9.47 -4.63 -0.01
N LEU A 87 8.18 -4.41 -0.25
CA LEU A 87 7.37 -3.44 0.44
C LEU A 87 6.76 -4.05 1.72
N ILE A 88 7.00 -3.42 2.85
CA ILE A 88 6.38 -3.75 4.14
C ILE A 88 5.77 -2.51 4.78
N HIS A 89 4.51 -2.65 5.20
CA HIS A 89 3.81 -1.62 5.95
C HIS A 89 3.73 -2.06 7.41
N CYS A 90 4.65 -1.57 8.24
CA CYS A 90 4.82 -2.08 9.60
C CYS A 90 3.61 -1.80 10.51
N GLU A 91 2.76 -0.82 10.22
CA GLU A 91 1.49 -0.62 10.96
C GLU A 91 0.50 -1.80 10.76
N GLY A 92 0.57 -2.46 9.59
CA GLY A 92 -0.25 -3.62 9.24
C GLY A 92 -1.74 -3.32 8.99
N THR A 93 -2.17 -2.06 9.11
CA THR A 93 -3.52 -1.59 8.81
C THR A 93 -3.47 -0.13 8.38
N ARG A 94 -4.48 0.31 7.63
CA ARG A 94 -4.70 1.74 7.41
C ARG A 94 -5.02 2.43 8.73
N PHE A 95 -4.51 3.65 8.88
CA PHE A 95 -4.84 4.57 9.95
C PHE A 95 -6.35 4.85 9.96
N THR A 96 -6.98 4.78 11.12
CA THR A 96 -8.32 5.34 11.37
C THR A 96 -8.33 5.87 12.78
N GLU A 97 -9.11 6.92 13.07
CA GLU A 97 -9.15 7.54 14.41
C GLU A 97 -9.44 6.52 15.51
N LYS A 98 -10.42 5.63 15.29
CA LYS A 98 -10.73 4.53 16.22
C LYS A 98 -9.53 3.63 16.48
N LYS A 99 -8.79 3.23 15.42
CA LYS A 99 -7.60 2.37 15.54
C LYS A 99 -6.43 3.09 16.18
N HIS A 100 -6.33 4.40 15.97
CA HIS A 100 -5.33 5.23 16.63
C HIS A 100 -5.57 5.25 18.14
N GLN A 101 -6.80 5.51 18.59
CA GLN A 101 -7.15 5.44 20.01
C GLN A 101 -6.84 4.07 20.65
N ILE A 102 -7.15 2.97 19.96
CA ILE A 102 -6.81 1.62 20.42
C ILE A 102 -5.29 1.42 20.46
N SER A 103 -4.59 1.86 19.42
CA SER A 103 -3.12 1.85 19.38
C SER A 103 -2.53 2.64 20.54
N MET A 104 -3.17 3.74 20.95
CA MET A 104 -2.75 4.56 22.07
C MET A 104 -2.90 3.87 23.42
N GLN A 105 -4.02 3.18 23.64
CA GLN A 105 -4.22 2.36 24.83
C GLN A 105 -3.17 1.24 24.91
N VAL A 106 -2.86 0.60 23.77
CA VAL A 106 -1.82 -0.43 23.70
C VAL A 106 -0.42 0.15 23.95
N ALA A 107 -0.14 1.38 23.50
CA ALA A 107 1.12 2.06 23.77
C ALA A 107 1.31 2.28 25.27
N GLN A 108 0.29 2.84 25.94
CA GLN A 108 0.30 3.09 27.37
C GLN A 108 0.46 1.80 28.18
N ALA A 109 -0.28 0.75 27.83
CA ALA A 109 -0.19 -0.55 28.50
C ALA A 109 1.21 -1.20 28.38
N LYS A 110 1.94 -0.91 27.29
CA LYS A 110 3.30 -1.42 27.06
C LYS A 110 4.40 -0.46 27.52
N GLY A 111 4.05 0.70 28.09
CA GLY A 111 5.02 1.74 28.45
C GLY A 111 5.75 2.35 27.25
N LEU A 112 5.17 2.28 26.05
CA LEU A 112 5.74 2.84 24.83
C LEU A 112 5.31 4.30 24.64
N PRO A 113 6.15 5.16 24.03
CA PRO A 113 5.79 6.53 23.71
C PRO A 113 4.57 6.63 22.79
N SER A 114 3.78 7.67 23.04
CA SER A 114 2.58 7.97 22.30
C SER A 114 2.89 8.61 20.94
N LEU A 115 2.42 8.01 19.85
CA LEU A 115 2.55 8.54 18.48
C LEU A 115 1.29 9.32 18.09
N LYS A 116 1.42 10.50 17.49
CA LYS A 116 0.27 11.36 17.14
C LYS A 116 -0.31 11.07 15.77
N HIS A 117 0.55 10.83 14.78
CA HIS A 117 0.19 10.70 13.38
C HIS A 117 0.24 9.26 12.87
N HIS A 118 0.79 8.35 13.67
CA HIS A 118 1.04 6.97 13.26
C HIS A 118 0.48 5.95 14.25
N LEU A 119 0.17 4.76 13.74
CA LEU A 119 -0.12 3.61 14.58
C LEU A 119 1.18 2.96 15.08
N LEU A 120 1.09 2.21 16.18
CA LEU A 120 2.23 1.45 16.67
C LEU A 120 2.66 0.40 15.63
N PRO A 121 3.95 0.34 15.28
CA PRO A 121 4.44 -0.64 14.34
C PRO A 121 4.42 -2.05 14.91
N ARG A 122 4.12 -3.02 14.04
CA ARG A 122 4.23 -4.46 14.30
C ARG A 122 5.66 -4.89 13.98
N THR A 123 6.42 -5.20 15.02
CA THR A 123 7.86 -5.45 14.93
C THR A 123 8.21 -6.85 14.41
N LYS A 124 7.43 -7.88 14.77
CA LYS A 124 7.73 -9.29 14.44
C LYS A 124 7.93 -9.57 12.94
N GLY A 125 7.01 -9.07 12.12
CA GLY A 125 7.08 -9.27 10.66
C GLY A 125 8.29 -8.57 10.03
N PHE A 126 8.62 -7.37 10.53
CA PHE A 126 9.82 -6.64 10.12
C PHE A 126 11.10 -7.36 10.54
N ALA A 127 11.19 -7.83 11.79
CA ALA A 127 12.34 -8.56 12.30
C ALA A 127 12.63 -9.84 11.51
N ILE A 128 11.61 -10.66 11.21
CA ILE A 128 11.79 -11.86 10.37
C ILE A 128 12.24 -11.47 8.95
N THR A 129 11.68 -10.41 8.39
CA THR A 129 12.05 -9.94 7.04
C THR A 129 13.51 -9.50 6.98
N VAL A 130 13.94 -8.63 7.92
CA VAL A 130 15.33 -8.16 8.01
C VAL A 130 16.29 -9.31 8.22
N ARG A 131 15.95 -10.28 9.08
CA ARG A 131 16.78 -11.45 9.34
C ARG A 131 16.91 -12.34 8.11
N SER A 132 15.80 -12.62 7.41
CA SER A 132 15.78 -13.54 6.27
C SER A 132 16.44 -12.96 5.03
N LEU A 133 16.27 -11.64 4.80
CA LEU A 133 16.80 -10.94 3.63
C LEU A 133 18.16 -10.29 3.86
N ARG A 134 18.76 -10.50 5.03
CA ARG A 134 20.13 -10.05 5.32
C ARG A 134 21.10 -10.66 4.31
N ASN A 135 22.07 -9.86 3.88
CA ASN A 135 23.07 -10.18 2.85
C ASN A 135 22.56 -10.24 1.40
N VAL A 136 21.24 -10.28 1.16
CA VAL A 136 20.67 -10.15 -0.20
C VAL A 136 20.24 -8.71 -0.48
N VAL A 137 19.61 -8.09 0.51
CA VAL A 137 19.18 -6.70 0.43
C VAL A 137 20.28 -5.78 0.95
N SER A 138 20.48 -4.65 0.26
CA SER A 138 21.53 -3.69 0.63
C SER A 138 21.06 -2.62 1.62
N ALA A 139 19.80 -2.18 1.53
CA ALA A 139 19.30 -1.08 2.35
C ALA A 139 17.78 -1.16 2.57
N VAL A 140 17.36 -0.56 3.69
CA VAL A 140 15.98 -0.23 3.99
C VAL A 140 15.73 1.22 3.60
N TYR A 141 14.72 1.47 2.78
CA TYR A 141 14.27 2.80 2.44
C TYR A 141 13.03 3.12 3.28
N ASP A 142 13.16 4.17 4.07
CA ASP A 142 12.07 4.77 4.81
C ASP A 142 11.41 5.83 3.92
N CYS A 143 10.18 5.57 3.48
CA CYS A 143 9.42 6.47 2.62
C CYS A 143 8.21 7.05 3.37
N THR A 144 8.08 8.37 3.34
CA THR A 144 6.92 9.12 3.87
C THR A 144 6.29 9.93 2.76
N LEU A 145 5.02 9.64 2.46
CA LEU A 145 4.25 10.31 1.42
C LEU A 145 3.16 11.18 2.05
N ASN A 146 3.20 12.48 1.73
CA ASN A 146 2.16 13.44 2.12
C ASN A 146 1.56 14.12 0.89
N PHE A 147 0.25 14.31 0.93
CA PHE A 147 -0.46 15.09 -0.08
C PHE A 147 -0.66 16.51 0.43
N ARG A 148 -0.33 17.50 -0.41
CA ARG A 148 -0.57 18.90 -0.10
C ARG A 148 -2.08 19.15 0.06
N ASN A 149 -2.43 20.17 0.84
CA ASN A 149 -3.81 20.57 1.12
C ASN A 149 -4.67 19.47 1.77
N ASN A 150 -4.03 18.48 2.37
CA ASN A 150 -4.71 17.41 3.07
C ASN A 150 -5.64 16.57 2.16
N GLU A 151 -5.37 16.51 0.85
CA GLU A 151 -6.24 15.80 -0.10
C GLU A 151 -5.96 14.29 -0.10
N ASN A 152 -7.02 13.49 0.06
CA ASN A 152 -6.94 12.05 -0.13
C ASN A 152 -7.12 11.70 -1.62
N PRO A 153 -6.12 11.12 -2.29
CA PRO A 153 -6.29 10.65 -3.65
C PRO A 153 -7.29 9.50 -3.67
N THR A 154 -8.37 9.67 -4.41
CA THR A 154 -9.32 8.60 -4.71
C THR A 154 -9.13 8.13 -6.13
N LEU A 155 -9.34 6.84 -6.39
CA LEU A 155 -9.22 6.29 -7.74
C LEU A 155 -10.13 7.04 -8.72
N LEU A 156 -11.37 7.34 -8.32
CA LEU A 156 -12.30 8.14 -9.11
C LEU A 156 -11.81 9.59 -9.32
N GLY A 157 -11.20 10.20 -8.31
CA GLY A 157 -10.61 11.54 -8.44
C GLY A 157 -9.51 11.58 -9.49
N VAL A 158 -8.62 10.59 -9.48
CA VAL A 158 -7.55 10.44 -10.49
C VAL A 158 -8.14 10.19 -11.89
N LEU A 159 -9.13 9.31 -12.01
CA LEU A 159 -9.79 9.03 -13.29
C LEU A 159 -10.53 10.25 -13.85
N ASN A 160 -11.04 11.13 -12.99
CA ASN A 160 -11.67 12.40 -13.37
C ASN A 160 -10.66 13.53 -13.64
N GLY A 161 -9.35 13.24 -13.63
CA GLY A 161 -8.30 14.22 -13.93
C GLY A 161 -8.02 15.21 -12.80
N LYS A 162 -8.43 14.93 -11.55
CA LYS A 162 -8.02 15.74 -10.40
C LYS A 162 -6.50 15.64 -10.23
N LYS A 163 -5.84 16.79 -10.11
CA LYS A 163 -4.40 16.89 -9.89
C LYS A 163 -4.12 16.81 -8.40
N TYR A 164 -3.32 15.84 -8.00
CA TYR A 164 -2.85 15.70 -6.63
C TYR A 164 -1.37 16.07 -6.57
N HIS A 165 -1.00 16.91 -5.61
CA HIS A 165 0.39 17.26 -5.34
C HIS A 165 0.88 16.44 -4.16
N ALA A 166 1.79 15.50 -4.42
CA ALA A 166 2.36 14.64 -3.41
C ALA A 166 3.83 15.01 -3.20
N ASP A 167 4.21 15.20 -1.95
CA ASP A 167 5.60 15.31 -1.53
C ASP A 167 6.02 13.97 -0.93
N LEU A 168 7.16 13.46 -1.38
CA LEU A 168 7.71 12.17 -0.95
C LEU A 168 9.07 12.41 -0.30
N TYR A 169 9.19 12.08 0.97
CA TYR A 169 10.47 12.02 1.67
C TYR A 169 10.99 10.58 1.67
N VAL A 170 12.24 10.39 1.26
CA VAL A 170 12.89 9.08 1.20
C VAL A 170 14.22 9.14 1.92
N ARG A 171 14.40 8.29 2.93
CA ARG A 171 15.66 8.09 3.64
C ARG A 171 16.18 6.68 3.40
N ARG A 172 17.42 6.57 2.93
CA ARG A 172 18.12 5.29 2.74
C ARG A 172 18.89 4.94 4.00
N ILE A 173 18.62 3.76 4.56
CA ILE A 173 19.30 3.22 5.74
C ILE A 173 20.01 1.93 5.34
N PRO A 174 21.34 1.86 5.38
CA PRO A 174 22.09 0.62 5.13
C PRO A 174 21.60 -0.51 6.05
N LEU A 175 21.44 -1.72 5.50
CA LEU A 175 20.92 -2.84 6.30
C LEU A 175 21.85 -3.23 7.46
N GLY A 176 23.14 -2.91 7.37
CA GLY A 176 24.12 -3.10 8.44
C GLY A 176 23.86 -2.26 9.69
N GLU A 177 23.13 -1.14 9.58
CA GLU A 177 22.74 -0.31 10.73
C GLU A 177 21.52 -0.87 11.48
N VAL A 178 20.79 -1.80 10.87
CA VAL A 178 19.60 -2.41 11.47
C VAL A 178 20.04 -3.58 12.37
N PRO A 179 19.63 -3.65 13.65
CA PRO A 179 19.96 -4.77 14.52
C PRO A 179 19.34 -6.11 14.06
N GLU A 180 20.02 -7.22 14.35
CA GLU A 180 19.56 -8.59 14.03
C GLU A 180 18.70 -9.21 15.13
N ASP A 181 19.01 -8.86 16.37
CA ASP A 181 18.28 -9.32 17.55
C ASP A 181 16.83 -8.79 17.53
N GLU A 182 15.86 -9.65 17.86
CA GLU A 182 14.44 -9.32 17.71
C GLU A 182 14.03 -8.13 18.58
N ASP A 183 14.53 -8.08 19.83
CA ASP A 183 14.19 -7.00 20.77
C ASP A 183 14.88 -5.69 20.38
N ARG A 184 16.14 -5.74 19.95
CA ARG A 184 16.84 -4.55 19.44
C ARG A 184 16.23 -4.03 18.15
N CYS A 185 15.82 -4.93 17.26
CA CYS A 185 15.15 -4.57 16.00
C CYS A 185 13.77 -3.94 16.28
N ALA A 186 13.03 -4.46 17.27
CA ALA A 186 11.79 -3.88 17.73
C ALA A 186 12.00 -2.45 18.28
N ALA A 187 12.98 -2.26 19.16
CA ALA A 187 13.32 -0.95 19.71
C ALA A 187 13.76 0.04 18.61
N TRP A 188 14.59 -0.41 17.66
CA TRP A 188 15.00 0.37 16.50
C TRP A 188 13.81 0.82 15.65
N LEU A 189 12.87 -0.09 15.37
CA LEU A 189 11.67 0.23 14.59
C LEU A 189 10.75 1.21 15.33
N HIS A 190 10.60 1.07 16.65
CA HIS A 190 9.86 2.03 17.46
C HIS A 190 10.49 3.42 17.41
N LYS A 191 11.82 3.51 17.53
CA LYS A 191 12.54 4.78 17.39
C LYS A 191 12.36 5.39 15.99
N LEU A 192 12.46 4.58 14.94
CA LEU A 192 12.22 5.01 13.56
C LEU A 192 10.82 5.63 13.41
N TYR A 193 9.79 5.01 14.00
CA TYR A 193 8.42 5.53 13.98
C TYR A 193 8.25 6.82 14.79
N GLN A 194 8.99 7.01 15.87
CA GLN A 194 9.00 8.28 16.61
C GLN A 194 9.60 9.42 15.78
N GLU A 195 10.72 9.15 15.08
CA GLU A 195 11.34 10.11 14.17
C GLU A 195 10.39 10.48 13.02
N LYS A 196 9.68 9.50 12.45
CA LYS A 196 8.65 9.73 11.43
C LYS A 196 7.49 10.55 11.96
N ASP A 197 7.06 10.33 13.20
CA ASP A 197 5.98 11.10 13.83
C ASP A 197 6.37 12.57 14.01
N ALA A 198 7.61 12.83 14.46
CA ALA A 198 8.15 14.18 14.56
C ALA A 198 8.27 14.86 13.18
N LEU A 199 8.75 14.12 12.17
CA LEU A 199 8.82 14.60 10.79
C LEU A 199 7.43 14.97 10.24
N GLN A 200 6.42 14.19 10.57
CA GLN A 200 5.05 14.43 10.14
C GLN A 200 4.44 15.67 10.83
N GLU A 201 4.73 15.86 12.11
CA GLU A 201 4.35 17.07 12.84
C GLU A 201 5.02 18.32 12.22
N GLU A 202 6.32 18.24 11.92
CA GLU A 202 7.05 19.34 11.28
C GLU A 202 6.51 19.66 9.89
N TYR A 203 6.20 18.63 9.09
CA TYR A 203 5.58 18.81 7.77
C TYR A 203 4.19 19.45 7.90
N SER A 204 3.41 19.07 8.91
CA SER A 204 2.09 19.66 9.16
C SER A 204 2.18 21.14 9.53
N ARG A 205 3.27 21.56 10.17
CA ARG A 205 3.53 22.96 10.54
C ARG A 205 4.13 23.79 9.41
N THR A 206 5.08 23.24 8.65
CA THR A 206 5.88 23.97 7.65
C THR A 206 5.37 23.81 6.22
N GLY A 207 4.64 22.71 5.94
CA GLY A 207 4.17 22.36 4.61
C GLY A 207 5.24 21.76 3.68
N THR A 208 6.46 21.50 4.18
CA THR A 208 7.58 20.98 3.38
C THR A 208 8.39 19.96 4.17
N PHE A 209 8.93 18.95 3.49
CA PHE A 209 9.90 18.05 4.10
C PHE A 209 11.29 18.68 4.20
N PRO A 210 12.13 18.27 5.17
CA PRO A 210 13.51 18.70 5.24
C PRO A 210 14.31 18.16 4.05
N GLY A 211 15.15 19.01 3.46
CA GLY A 211 16.05 18.67 2.36
C GLY A 211 15.76 19.41 1.06
N THR A 212 16.64 19.22 0.07
CA THR A 212 16.49 19.84 -1.26
C THR A 212 15.46 19.06 -2.09
N PRO A 213 14.38 19.71 -2.56
CA PRO A 213 13.38 19.03 -3.37
C PRO A 213 13.98 18.60 -4.70
N MET A 214 13.84 17.31 -5.02
CA MET A 214 14.19 16.76 -6.32
C MET A 214 12.92 16.52 -7.13
N VAL A 215 12.78 17.23 -8.25
CA VAL A 215 11.69 16.99 -9.20
C VAL A 215 12.23 16.11 -10.33
N PRO A 216 11.77 14.86 -10.48
CA PRO A 216 12.22 14.02 -11.57
C PRO A 216 11.82 14.64 -12.92
N PRO A 217 12.70 14.60 -13.94
CA PRO A 217 12.38 15.16 -15.25
C PRO A 217 11.21 14.41 -15.90
N ARG A 218 10.37 15.13 -16.65
CA ARG A 218 9.28 14.53 -17.42
C ARG A 218 9.88 13.61 -18.49
N ARG A 219 9.41 12.37 -18.54
CA ARG A 219 9.88 11.35 -19.50
C ARG A 219 8.84 11.20 -20.62
N PRO A 220 9.09 11.69 -21.85
CA PRO A 220 8.10 11.58 -22.93
C PRO A 220 7.90 10.13 -23.40
N TRP A 221 8.91 9.28 -23.24
CA TRP A 221 8.86 7.86 -23.62
C TRP A 221 7.72 7.08 -22.98
N THR A 222 7.28 7.46 -21.77
CA THR A 222 6.13 6.80 -21.12
C THR A 222 4.83 7.09 -21.86
N LEU A 223 4.64 8.34 -22.31
CA LEU A 223 3.48 8.73 -23.12
C LEU A 223 3.52 8.05 -24.48
N VAL A 224 4.68 8.01 -25.14
CA VAL A 224 4.84 7.33 -26.45
C VAL A 224 4.52 5.84 -26.33
N ASN A 225 5.09 5.16 -25.32
CA ASN A 225 4.81 3.74 -25.07
C ASN A 225 3.32 3.51 -24.77
N TRP A 226 2.71 4.37 -23.95
CA TRP A 226 1.28 4.28 -23.66
C TRP A 226 0.43 4.44 -24.92
N LEU A 227 0.71 5.45 -25.75
CA LEU A 227 0.01 5.67 -27.02
C LEU A 227 0.18 4.48 -27.95
N PHE A 228 1.38 3.92 -28.07
CA PHE A 228 1.65 2.74 -28.90
C PHE A 228 0.77 1.56 -28.49
N TRP A 229 0.78 1.17 -27.21
CA TRP A 229 -0.01 0.05 -26.72
C TRP A 229 -1.51 0.34 -26.76
N ALA A 230 -1.92 1.57 -26.47
CA ALA A 230 -3.31 1.99 -26.60
C ALA A 230 -3.78 1.84 -28.04
N SER A 231 -3.01 2.32 -29.03
CA SER A 231 -3.35 2.17 -30.45
C SER A 231 -3.36 0.71 -30.89
N LEU A 232 -2.37 -0.08 -30.49
CA LEU A 232 -2.26 -1.50 -30.85
C LEU A 232 -3.45 -2.33 -30.33
N LEU A 233 -3.92 -2.05 -29.10
CA LEU A 233 -5.04 -2.77 -28.50
C LEU A 233 -6.41 -2.21 -28.90
N LEU A 234 -6.54 -0.88 -29.02
CA LEU A 234 -7.81 -0.25 -29.33
C LEU A 234 -8.16 -0.36 -30.82
N TYR A 235 -7.19 -0.35 -31.74
CA TYR A 235 -7.47 -0.46 -33.17
C TYR A 235 -8.25 -1.73 -33.56
N PRO A 236 -7.80 -2.96 -33.22
CA PRO A 236 -8.55 -4.17 -33.54
C PRO A 236 -9.89 -4.22 -32.81
N PHE A 237 -9.96 -3.70 -31.58
CA PHE A 237 -11.20 -3.60 -30.82
C PHE A 237 -12.23 -2.67 -31.49
N PHE A 238 -11.81 -1.49 -31.95
CA PHE A 238 -12.68 -0.57 -32.69
C PHE A 238 -13.08 -1.13 -34.06
N ARG A 239 -12.17 -1.81 -34.76
CA ARG A 239 -12.49 -2.51 -36.02
C ARG A 239 -13.54 -3.61 -35.80
N PHE A 240 -13.39 -4.39 -34.73
CA PHE A 240 -14.36 -5.41 -34.32
C PHE A 240 -15.73 -4.76 -34.01
N LEU A 241 -15.76 -3.69 -33.22
CA LEU A 241 -16.98 -2.95 -32.91
C LEU A 241 -17.69 -2.43 -34.16
N VAL A 242 -16.96 -1.79 -35.09
CA VAL A 242 -17.53 -1.27 -36.33
C VAL A 242 -18.09 -2.40 -37.20
N ASN A 243 -17.36 -3.50 -37.33
CA ASN A 243 -17.83 -4.67 -38.10
C ASN A 243 -19.07 -5.30 -37.46
N MET A 244 -19.14 -5.36 -36.13
CA MET A 244 -20.30 -5.87 -35.40
C MET A 244 -21.54 -4.98 -35.58
N VAL A 245 -21.38 -3.65 -35.57
CA VAL A 245 -22.49 -2.74 -35.84
C VAL A 245 -22.94 -2.85 -37.30
N ARG A 246 -21.99 -2.96 -38.24
CA ARG A 246 -22.28 -3.12 -39.67
C ARG A 246 -22.95 -4.46 -40.02
N SER A 247 -22.68 -5.53 -39.27
CA SER A 247 -23.28 -6.84 -39.53
C SER A 247 -24.78 -6.89 -39.19
N GLY A 248 -25.29 -5.92 -38.42
CA GLY A 248 -26.72 -5.80 -38.09
C GLY A 248 -27.30 -6.95 -37.26
N SER A 249 -26.46 -7.87 -36.76
CA SER A 249 -26.91 -9.04 -36.03
C SER A 249 -27.27 -8.69 -34.58
N SER A 250 -28.57 -8.66 -34.29
CA SER A 250 -29.12 -8.37 -32.96
C SER A 250 -28.58 -9.30 -31.87
N LEU A 251 -28.32 -10.57 -32.20
CA LEU A 251 -27.77 -11.54 -31.26
C LEU A 251 -26.34 -11.18 -30.83
N THR A 252 -25.47 -10.81 -31.77
CA THR A 252 -24.09 -10.42 -31.46
C THR A 252 -24.02 -9.14 -30.62
N LEU A 253 -24.89 -8.17 -30.92
CA LEU A 253 -25.00 -6.94 -30.15
C LEU A 253 -25.49 -7.21 -28.72
N ALA A 254 -26.50 -8.07 -28.56
CA ALA A 254 -27.03 -8.46 -27.26
C ALA A 254 -25.98 -9.20 -26.41
N SER A 255 -25.24 -10.15 -26.99
CA SER A 255 -24.15 -10.84 -26.31
C SER A 255 -23.04 -9.89 -25.87
N PHE A 256 -22.68 -8.91 -26.71
CA PHE A 256 -21.67 -7.92 -26.37
C PHE A 256 -22.12 -7.01 -25.21
N VAL A 257 -23.36 -6.51 -25.26
CA VAL A 257 -23.94 -5.71 -24.17
C VAL A 257 -23.95 -6.51 -22.85
N LEU A 258 -24.31 -7.80 -22.90
CA LEU A 258 -24.27 -8.69 -21.75
C LEU A 258 -22.84 -8.83 -21.18
N VAL A 259 -21.84 -9.04 -22.03
CA VAL A 259 -20.44 -9.12 -21.59
C VAL A 259 -19.98 -7.82 -20.93
N PHE A 260 -20.32 -6.65 -21.50
CA PHE A 260 -20.00 -5.36 -20.90
C PHE A 260 -20.71 -5.13 -19.57
N PHE A 261 -21.97 -5.57 -19.46
CA PHE A 261 -22.72 -5.49 -18.23
C PHE A 261 -22.09 -6.37 -17.13
N VAL A 262 -21.77 -7.63 -17.45
CA VAL A 262 -21.09 -8.55 -16.54
C VAL A 262 -19.70 -8.02 -16.15
N ALA A 263 -18.93 -7.51 -17.12
CA ALA A 263 -17.63 -6.90 -16.86
C ALA A 263 -17.75 -5.67 -15.94
N SER A 264 -18.74 -4.81 -16.17
CA SER A 264 -19.03 -3.64 -15.32
C SER A 264 -19.41 -4.05 -13.89
N MET A 265 -20.26 -5.08 -13.74
CA MET A 265 -20.57 -5.66 -12.43
C MET A 265 -19.33 -6.22 -11.75
N GLY A 266 -18.47 -6.93 -12.49
CA GLY A 266 -17.20 -7.45 -11.98
C GLY A 266 -16.26 -6.34 -11.50
N VAL A 267 -16.11 -5.25 -12.27
CA VAL A 267 -15.31 -4.09 -11.87
C VAL A 267 -15.87 -3.43 -10.61
N ARG A 268 -17.19 -3.23 -10.52
CA ARG A 268 -17.82 -2.67 -9.31
C ARG A 268 -17.63 -3.56 -8.09
N TRP A 269 -17.75 -4.88 -8.27
CA TRP A 269 -17.47 -5.84 -7.21
C TRP A 269 -16.00 -5.78 -6.75
N MET A 270 -15.05 -5.74 -7.69
CA MET A 270 -13.62 -5.57 -7.37
C MET A 270 -13.35 -4.26 -6.62
N ILE A 271 -13.95 -3.14 -7.05
CA ILE A 271 -13.87 -1.86 -6.34
C ILE A 271 -14.39 -2.02 -4.90
N GLY A 272 -15.53 -2.68 -4.71
CA GLY A 272 -16.10 -2.96 -3.38
C GLY A 272 -15.27 -3.90 -2.50
N VAL A 273 -14.38 -4.72 -3.08
CA VAL A 273 -13.37 -5.50 -2.33
C VAL A 273 -12.19 -4.61 -1.90
N THR A 274 -11.89 -3.56 -2.67
CA THR A 274 -10.83 -2.57 -2.36
C THR A 274 -11.29 -1.42 -1.45
N GLU A 275 -12.60 -1.31 -1.21
CA GLU A 275 -13.22 -0.21 -0.47
C GLU A 275 -12.91 -0.25 1.04
N ILE A 276 -12.77 0.94 1.62
CA ILE A 276 -12.06 1.18 2.88
C ILE A 276 -12.88 0.73 4.11
N ASP A 277 -14.20 0.78 4.02
CA ASP A 277 -15.12 0.46 5.12
C ASP A 277 -15.17 -1.04 5.48
N LYS A 278 -14.69 -1.91 4.59
CA LYS A 278 -14.42 -3.33 4.88
C LYS A 278 -13.00 -3.56 5.40
N GLY A 279 -12.38 -2.52 5.95
CA GLY A 279 -11.07 -2.57 6.58
C GLY A 279 -11.02 -3.55 7.76
N SER A 280 -9.82 -3.90 8.23
CA SER A 280 -9.69 -4.92 9.26
C SER A 280 -10.44 -4.55 10.55
N ALA A 281 -11.18 -5.51 11.09
CA ALA A 281 -11.75 -5.54 12.44
C ALA A 281 -10.72 -5.40 13.59
N TYR A 282 -9.43 -5.29 13.26
CA TYR A 282 -8.35 -5.22 14.22
C TYR A 282 -8.56 -4.08 15.23
N GLY A 283 -8.65 -4.47 16.50
CA GLY A 283 -8.90 -3.58 17.65
C GLY A 283 -10.37 -3.22 17.88
N ASN A 284 -11.28 -3.51 16.96
CA ASN A 284 -12.69 -3.14 17.11
C ASN A 284 -13.42 -4.17 17.99
N MET A 285 -13.71 -3.82 19.25
CA MET A 285 -14.42 -4.73 20.18
C MET A 285 -15.82 -5.10 19.67
N ASP A 286 -16.51 -4.17 18.99
CA ASP A 286 -17.84 -4.38 18.41
C ASP A 286 -17.88 -5.48 17.33
N SER A 287 -16.75 -5.73 16.66
CA SER A 287 -16.67 -6.75 15.61
C SER A 287 -16.49 -8.18 16.14
N LYS A 288 -16.04 -8.34 17.38
CA LYS A 288 -15.96 -9.67 18.03
C LYS A 288 -17.33 -10.19 18.40
N GLN A 289 -18.25 -9.31 18.77
CA GLN A 289 -19.59 -9.67 19.23
C GLN A 289 -20.48 -10.16 18.08
N LYS A 290 -20.28 -9.64 16.87
CA LYS A 290 -21.04 -10.04 15.68
C LYS A 290 -20.65 -11.39 15.07
N HIS A 291 -19.59 -12.02 15.57
CA HIS A 291 -19.11 -13.33 15.12
C HIS A 291 -19.37 -14.44 16.14
N SER A 292 -19.89 -14.07 17.32
CA SER A 292 -20.27 -14.97 18.42
C SER A 292 -21.77 -15.16 18.56
N ASP A 293 -22.58 -14.53 17.70
CA ASP A 293 -24.03 -14.72 17.59
C ASP A 293 -24.39 -15.47 16.31
#